data_AF-M3GZZ2-F1
#
_entry.id   AF-M3GZZ2-F1
#
_cell.length_a   1.000
_cell.length_b   1.000
_cell.length_c   1.000
_cell.angle_alpha   90.00
_cell.angle_beta   90.00
_cell.angle_gamma   90.00
#
_symmetry.space_group_name_H-M   'P 1'
#
loop_
_entity.id
_entity.type
_entity.pdbx_description
1 polymer ?
#
loop_
_entity_poly.entity_id
_entity_poly.type
_entity_poly.pdbx_seq_one_letter_code
_entity_poly.pdbx_strand_id
1 'polypeptide(L)' 'MTEENHCYENSVAERINKTLKFEFGLYNTFDCFKEAQTTLKQAVFLYNNVRIHQHLGFLTPNFVHQAV' A
#
# COMPACT_ATOMS: atom_id res chain seq x y z
N MET A 1 1.62 4.17 10.42
CA MET A 1 1.71 4.36 11.88
C MET A 1 1.68 5.87 12.07
N THR A 2 0.70 6.39 12.81
CA THR A 2 0.31 7.81 12.85
C THR A 2 1.27 8.63 13.72
N GLU A 3 1.51 9.89 13.37
CA GLU A 3 2.37 10.79 14.16
C GLU A 3 1.61 11.48 15.29
N GLU A 4 0.32 11.76 15.08
CA GLU A 4 -0.61 12.21 16.12
C GLU A 4 -1.72 11.15 16.24
N ASN A 5 -2.15 10.82 17.46
CA ASN A 5 -3.10 9.73 17.74
C ASN A 5 -4.53 10.08 17.28
N HIS A 6 -4.70 10.30 15.98
CA HIS A 6 -5.83 10.93 15.33
C HIS A 6 -6.57 9.89 14.48
N CYS A 7 -7.86 9.66 14.79
CA CYS A 7 -8.66 8.58 14.17
C CYS A 7 -8.71 8.65 12.63
N TYR A 8 -8.61 9.85 12.05
CA TYR A 8 -8.64 10.03 10.60
C TYR A 8 -7.39 9.47 9.92
N GLU A 9 -6.20 9.68 10.47
CA GLU A 9 -4.97 9.11 9.90
C GLU A 9 -4.98 7.59 9.97
N ASN A 10 -5.54 7.04 11.06
CA ASN A 10 -5.71 5.59 11.19
C ASN A 10 -6.67 5.05 10.12
N SER A 11 -7.79 5.72 9.86
CA SER A 11 -8.74 5.28 8.81
C SER A 11 -8.14 5.28 7.40
N VAL A 12 -7.27 6.25 7.09
CA VAL A 12 -6.55 6.29 5.81
C VAL A 12 -5.54 5.15 5.73
N ALA A 13 -4.77 4.94 6.80
CA ALA A 13 -3.80 3.85 6.87
C ALA A 13 -4.47 2.46 6.77
N GLU A 14 -5.60 2.27 7.45
CA GLU A 14 -6.39 1.04 7.40
C GLU A 14 -6.91 0.74 6.00
N ARG A 15 -7.35 1.77 5.27
CA ARG A 15 -7.79 1.59 3.88
C ARG A 15 -6.64 1.10 2.99
N ILE A 16 -5.46 1.69 3.13
CA ILE A 16 -4.25 1.26 2.38
C ILE A 16 -3.88 -0.17 2.76
N ASN A 17 -3.85 -0.48 4.07
CA ASN A 17 -3.54 -1.81 4.57
C ASN A 17 -4.54 -2.86 4.09
N LYS A 18 -5.83 -2.52 4.01
CA LYS A 18 -6.86 -3.40 3.46
C LYS A 18 -6.59 -3.72 1.99
N THR A 19 -6.28 -2.72 1.17
CA THR A 19 -5.91 -2.92 -0.22
C THR A 19 -4.67 -3.80 -0.35
N LEU A 20 -3.60 -3.50 0.39
CA LEU A 20 -2.38 -4.32 0.39
C LEU A 20 -2.65 -5.78 0.81
N LYS A 21 -3.47 -5.97 1.85
CA LYS A 21 -3.82 -7.29 2.38
C LYS A 21 -4.62 -8.13 1.37
N PHE A 22 -5.71 -7.57 0.83
CA PHE A 22 -6.66 -8.35 0.04
C PHE A 22 -6.37 -8.36 -1.47
N GLU A 23 -5.76 -7.31 -2.01
CA GLU A 23 -5.56 -7.17 -3.46
C GLU A 23 -4.16 -7.60 -3.92
N PHE A 24 -3.17 -7.60 -3.02
CA PHE A 24 -1.77 -7.93 -3.35
C PHE A 24 -1.27 -9.24 -2.72
N GLY A 25 -2.19 -10.13 -2.33
CA GLY A 25 -1.84 -11.48 -1.87
C GLY A 25 -1.19 -11.57 -0.48
N LEU A 26 -1.18 -10.46 0.29
CA LEU A 26 -0.66 -10.45 1.67
C LEU A 26 -1.64 -11.03 2.70
N TYR A 27 -2.83 -11.48 2.27
CA TYR A 27 -3.77 -12.20 3.12
C TYR A 27 -3.31 -13.64 3.40
N ASN A 28 -2.48 -14.20 2.52
CA ASN A 28 -2.06 -15.59 2.60
C ASN A 28 -1.02 -15.81 3.71
N THR A 29 -0.98 -17.03 4.23
CA THR A 29 0.10 -17.47 5.11
C THR A 29 1.35 -17.75 4.28
N PHE A 30 2.50 -17.29 4.75
CA PHE A 30 3.81 -17.52 4.13
C PHE A 30 4.58 -18.58 4.88
N ASP A 31 5.30 -19.44 4.17
CA ASP A 31 6.07 -20.53 4.78
C ASP A 31 7.36 -20.02 5.44
N CYS A 32 7.89 -18.89 4.97
CA CYS A 32 9.07 -18.28 5.57
C CYS A 32 9.04 -16.74 5.56
N PHE A 33 9.79 -16.15 6.51
CA PHE A 33 9.91 -14.69 6.64
C PHE A 33 10.48 -14.03 5.37
N LYS A 34 11.38 -14.71 4.66
CA LYS A 34 12.01 -14.19 3.44
C LYS A 34 11.00 -14.04 2.30
N GLU A 35 10.08 -15.00 2.17
CA GLU A 35 9.00 -14.96 1.20
C GLU A 35 8.04 -13.81 1.53
N ALA A 36 7.57 -13.73 2.77
CA ALA A 36 6.72 -12.64 3.24
C ALA A 36 7.35 -11.26 2.96
N GLN A 37 8.65 -11.10 3.25
CA GLN A 37 9.36 -9.85 2.97
C GLN A 37 9.44 -9.54 1.48
N THR A 38 9.64 -10.55 0.63
CA THR A 38 9.72 -10.37 -0.83
C THR A 38 8.37 -9.97 -1.40
N THR A 39 7.30 -10.68 -1.01
CA THR A 39 5.92 -10.37 -1.42
C THR A 39 5.51 -8.98 -0.93
N LEU A 40 5.88 -8.60 0.30
CA LEU A 40 5.63 -7.26 0.82
C LEU A 40 6.32 -6.18 -0.02
N LYS A 41 7.59 -6.35 -0.36
CA LYS A 41 8.32 -5.40 -1.23
C LYS A 41 7.66 -5.27 -2.60
N GLN A 42 7.22 -6.39 -3.18
CA GLN A 42 6.52 -6.39 -4.46
C GLN A 42 5.16 -5.69 -4.37
N ALA A 43 4.38 -5.97 -3.31
CA ALA A 43 3.09 -5.33 -3.08
C ALA A 43 3.22 -3.81 -2.96
N VAL A 44 4.20 -3.33 -2.18
CA VAL A 44 4.49 -1.89 -2.03
C VAL A 44 4.90 -1.28 -3.37
N PHE A 45 5.77 -1.97 -4.12
CA PHE A 45 6.20 -1.50 -5.44
C PHE A 45 5.02 -1.35 -6.41
N LEU A 46 4.15 -2.37 -6.48
CA LEU A 46 2.98 -2.37 -7.36
C LEU A 46 1.97 -1.29 -6.96
N TYR A 47 1.72 -1.12 -5.66
CA TYR A 47 0.84 -0.06 -5.17
C TYR A 47 1.34 1.33 -5.57
N ASN A 48 2.64 1.60 -5.40
CA ASN A 48 3.20 2.93 -5.65
C ASN A 48 3.42 3.24 -7.14
N ASN A 49 3.75 2.24 -7.96
CA ASN A 49 4.20 2.47 -9.34
C ASN A 49 3.25 1.95 -10.42
N VAL A 50 2.37 1.00 -10.11
CA VAL A 50 1.55 0.32 -11.13
C VAL A 50 0.05 0.59 -10.91
N ARG A 51 -0.40 0.63 -9.65
CA ARG A 51 -1.80 0.88 -9.33
C ARG A 51 -2.17 2.32 -9.69
N ILE A 52 -3.20 2.47 -10.53
CA ILE A 52 -3.81 3.75 -10.84
C ILE A 52 -4.88 4.09 -9.80
N HIS A 53 -4.89 5.34 -9.33
CA HIS A 53 -5.84 5.81 -8.32
C HIS A 53 -6.79 6.83 -8.92
N GLN A 54 -8.09 6.56 -8.89
CA GLN A 54 -9.12 7.47 -9.38
C GLN A 54 -9.06 8.85 -8.69
N HIS A 55 -8.82 8.86 -7.38
CA HIS A 55 -8.70 10.10 -6.61
C HIS A 55 -7.45 10.92 -6.96
N LEU A 56 -6.44 10.28 -7.58
CA LEU A 56 -5.24 10.94 -8.11
C LEU A 56 -5.38 11.27 -9.61
N GLY A 57 -6.60 11.26 -10.17
CA GLY A 57 -6.80 11.52 -11.60
C GLY A 57 -6.27 10.39 -12.51
N PHE A 58 -6.38 9.14 -12.06
CA PHE A 58 -5.83 7.95 -12.74
C PHE A 58 -4.30 7.92 -12.81
N LEU A 59 -3.63 8.64 -11.93
CA LEU A 59 -2.18 8.62 -11.78
C LEU A 59 -1.75 7.63 -10.68
N THR A 60 -0.47 7.29 -10.68
CA THR A 60 0.14 6.44 -9.65
C THR A 60 0.63 7.29 -8.48
N PRO A 61 0.69 6.74 -7.25
CA PRO A 61 1.16 7.50 -6.10
C PRO A 61 2.57 8.06 -6.30
N ASN A 62 3.47 7.27 -6.90
CA ASN A 62 4.83 7.71 -7.16
C ASN A 62 4.88 8.84 -8.21
N PHE A 63 4.03 8.80 -9.24
CA PHE A 63 3.96 9.89 -10.22
C PHE A 63 3.56 11.21 -9.56
N VAL A 64 2.54 11.20 -8.69
CA VAL A 64 2.09 12.42 -7.98
C VAL A 64 3.18 12.90 -7.02
N HIS A 65 3.85 11.99 -6.31
CA HIS A 65 4.88 12.36 -5.34
C HIS A 65 6.19 12.84 -5.98
N GLN A 66 6.48 12.44 -7.23
CA GLN A 66 7.62 12.93 -8.00
C GLN A 66 7.33 14.23 -8.76
N ALA A 67 6.05 14.53 -9.01
CA ALA A 67 5.62 15.76 -9.68
C ALA A 67 5.53 16.97 -8.73
N VAL A 68 5.72 16.76 -7.43
CA VAL A 68 5.79 17.78 -6.36
C VAL A 68 7.25 17.93 -5.93
#